data_AF-X1C886-F1
#
_entry.id   AF-X1C886-F1
#
_cell.length_a   1.000
_cell.length_b   1.000
_cell.length_c   1.000
_cell.angle_alpha   90.00
_cell.angle_beta   90.00
_cell.angle_gamma   90.00
#
_symmetry.space_group_name_H-M   'P 1'
#
loop_
_entity.id
_entity.type
_entity.pdbx_description
1 polymer ?
#
loop_
_entity_poly.entity_id
_entity_poly.type
_entity_poly.pdbx_seq_one_letter_code
_entity_poly.pdbx_strand_id
1 'polypeptide(L)'
;IAIYKSKGYKVAAVTTDTWRPGAYEQLVQLTDQIGVKCYGNPNEKNAIKLAVRETKKAINDEHDIIIVDTAGRHKEEKELMKEMEKIEASLKPNEVILVIDGSLGQQAYSQAEEFAKATNIGSIIVTKLDGTAKGGGALSACAATNQSIRFIGVGEKLEDFEEFNPTTFVGTLLGIPDIEGLVSRVQEAEIDVDPDLVKRMMKGKFTLDDLYIQLKSIKKVGKMKQILAMMGGGNIPEALTDDAEKNLEKWEVVLNSLTQEEKEDPKIIKKTRKRRIAIGSGTDYTTINRMLDQY
;
A
#
# COMPACT_ATOMS: atom_id res chain seq x y z
N ILE A 1 -2.19 1.73 -15.84
CA ILE A 1 -3.22 2.59 -16.49
C ILE A 1 -3.83 3.57 -15.48
N ALA A 2 -4.48 3.10 -14.41
CA ALA A 2 -5.15 3.96 -13.43
C ALA A 2 -4.25 5.05 -12.80
N ILE A 3 -3.01 4.70 -12.41
CA ILE A 3 -2.02 5.65 -11.86
C ILE A 3 -1.77 6.85 -12.78
N TYR A 4 -1.62 6.62 -14.09
CA TYR A 4 -1.37 7.73 -15.01
C TYR A 4 -2.62 8.58 -15.23
N LYS A 5 -3.81 7.96 -15.21
CA LYS A 5 -5.07 8.69 -15.28
C LYS A 5 -5.28 9.58 -14.05
N SER A 6 -4.97 9.10 -12.84
CA SER A 6 -5.08 9.91 -11.61
C SER A 6 -4.12 11.11 -11.61
N LYS A 7 -3.01 11.03 -12.35
CA LYS A 7 -2.08 12.14 -12.61
C LYS A 7 -2.55 13.12 -13.69
N GLY A 8 -3.73 12.91 -14.28
CA GLY A 8 -4.34 13.81 -15.26
C GLY A 8 -4.02 13.53 -16.73
N TYR A 9 -3.30 12.44 -17.03
CA TYR A 9 -3.01 12.06 -18.41
C TYR A 9 -4.22 11.40 -19.09
N LYS A 10 -4.38 11.66 -20.38
CA LYS A 10 -5.33 10.96 -21.25
C LYS A 10 -4.69 9.65 -21.70
N VAL A 11 -5.08 8.56 -21.03
CA VAL A 11 -4.49 7.23 -21.23
C VAL A 11 -5.37 6.38 -22.16
N ALA A 12 -4.75 5.63 -23.06
CA ALA A 12 -5.38 4.56 -23.84
C ALA A 12 -4.73 3.20 -23.54
N ALA A 13 -5.53 2.15 -23.60
CA ALA A 13 -5.04 0.78 -23.62
C ALA A 13 -5.18 0.19 -25.03
N VAL A 14 -4.21 -0.61 -25.44
CA VAL A 14 -4.26 -1.37 -26.69
C VAL A 14 -3.96 -2.82 -26.33
N THR A 15 -4.81 -3.79 -26.69
CA THR A 15 -4.43 -5.20 -26.57
C THR A 15 -3.97 -5.76 -27.90
N THR A 16 -2.93 -6.59 -27.83
CA THR A 16 -2.37 -7.33 -28.95
C THR A 16 -2.37 -8.85 -28.69
N ASP A 17 -3.00 -9.29 -27.59
CA ASP A 17 -3.17 -10.71 -27.30
C ASP A 17 -4.28 -11.30 -28.16
N THR A 18 -3.86 -11.95 -29.25
CA THR A 18 -4.76 -12.65 -30.18
C THR A 18 -4.93 -14.13 -29.86
N TRP A 19 -4.34 -14.62 -28.75
CA TRP A 19 -4.25 -16.05 -28.43
C TRP A 19 -5.15 -16.43 -27.28
N ARG A 20 -5.19 -15.61 -26.23
CA ARG A 20 -6.00 -15.88 -25.05
C ARG A 20 -7.47 -15.54 -25.35
N PRO A 21 -8.39 -16.52 -25.24
CA PRO A 21 -9.81 -16.26 -25.41
C PRO A 21 -10.30 -15.24 -24.38
N GLY A 22 -11.03 -14.21 -24.84
CA GLY A 22 -11.57 -13.18 -23.96
C GLY A 22 -10.58 -12.10 -23.52
N ALA A 23 -9.34 -12.08 -24.03
CA ALA A 23 -8.34 -11.09 -23.60
C ALA A 23 -8.77 -9.64 -23.90
N TYR A 24 -9.38 -9.41 -25.08
CA TYR A 24 -9.92 -8.12 -25.44
C TYR A 24 -11.07 -7.70 -24.54
N GLU A 25 -12.05 -8.57 -24.35
CA GLU A 25 -13.22 -8.32 -23.51
C GLU A 25 -12.82 -8.08 -22.05
N GLN A 26 -11.85 -8.84 -21.54
CA GLN A 26 -11.30 -8.67 -20.20
C GLN A 26 -10.65 -7.29 -20.04
N LEU A 27 -9.81 -6.87 -20.99
CA LEU A 27 -9.17 -5.56 -20.92
C LEU A 27 -10.19 -4.43 -21.03
N VAL A 28 -11.17 -4.54 -21.94
CA VAL A 28 -12.27 -3.57 -22.08
C VAL A 28 -13.03 -3.42 -20.76
N GLN A 29 -13.41 -4.53 -20.11
CA GLN A 29 -14.12 -4.49 -18.84
C GLN A 29 -13.32 -3.74 -17.76
N LEU A 30 -12.01 -3.99 -17.66
CA LEU A 30 -11.15 -3.32 -16.70
C LEU A 30 -10.97 -1.83 -17.02
N THR A 31 -10.82 -1.48 -18.30
CA THR A 31 -10.65 -0.08 -18.71
C THR A 31 -11.93 0.72 -18.59
N ASP A 32 -13.09 0.11 -18.83
CA ASP A 32 -14.40 0.77 -18.72
C ASP A 32 -14.70 1.16 -17.27
N GLN A 33 -14.34 0.30 -16.29
CA GLN A 33 -14.48 0.61 -14.86
C GLN A 33 -13.77 1.90 -14.45
N ILE A 34 -12.66 2.20 -15.12
CA ILE A 34 -11.86 3.41 -14.87
C ILE A 34 -12.03 4.45 -15.96
N GLY A 35 -13.00 4.33 -16.87
CA GLY A 35 -13.27 5.26 -17.95
C GLY A 35 -12.07 5.53 -18.87
N VAL A 36 -11.35 4.48 -19.25
CA VAL A 36 -10.22 4.51 -20.19
C VAL A 36 -10.64 3.80 -21.47
N LYS A 37 -10.26 4.36 -22.62
CA LYS A 37 -10.57 3.75 -23.92
C LYS A 37 -9.61 2.59 -24.21
N CYS A 38 -10.17 1.42 -24.52
CA CYS A 38 -9.43 0.27 -25.00
C CYS A 38 -9.56 0.15 -26.52
N TYR A 39 -8.44 -0.09 -27.20
CA TYR A 39 -8.38 -0.36 -28.63
C TYR A 39 -7.95 -1.80 -28.87
N GLY A 40 -8.61 -2.46 -29.81
CA GLY A 40 -8.37 -3.85 -30.13
C GLY A 40 -9.37 -4.34 -31.17
N ASN A 41 -9.19 -5.57 -31.63
CA ASN A 41 -10.11 -6.19 -32.57
C ASN A 41 -10.06 -7.72 -32.39
N PRO A 42 -11.11 -8.33 -31.82
CA PRO A 42 -11.13 -9.77 -31.53
C PRO A 42 -11.09 -10.64 -32.80
N ASN A 43 -11.37 -10.07 -33.97
CA ASN A 43 -11.34 -10.79 -35.25
C ASN A 43 -9.96 -10.77 -35.94
N GLU A 44 -9.04 -9.92 -35.49
CA GLU A 44 -7.69 -9.84 -36.05
C GLU A 44 -6.77 -10.82 -35.31
N LYS A 45 -6.14 -11.73 -36.07
CA LYS A 45 -5.23 -12.76 -35.50
C LYS A 45 -3.75 -12.36 -35.59
N ASN A 46 -3.44 -11.30 -36.30
CA ASN A 46 -2.06 -10.81 -36.43
C ASN A 46 -1.78 -9.71 -35.41
N ALA A 47 -1.05 -10.06 -34.34
CA ALA A 47 -0.68 -9.15 -33.27
C ALA A 47 0.07 -7.89 -33.76
N ILE A 48 0.96 -8.01 -34.75
CA ILE A 48 1.72 -6.88 -35.30
C ILE A 48 0.81 -5.91 -36.04
N LYS A 49 -0.12 -6.42 -36.86
CA LYS A 49 -1.11 -5.56 -37.54
C LYS A 49 -1.99 -4.85 -36.52
N LEU A 50 -2.39 -5.55 -35.46
CA LEU A 50 -3.21 -5.00 -34.41
C LEU A 50 -2.47 -3.90 -33.64
N ALA A 51 -1.23 -4.18 -33.21
CA ALA A 51 -0.31 -3.24 -32.59
C ALA A 51 -0.21 -1.94 -33.39
N VAL A 52 0.17 -2.01 -34.66
CA VAL A 52 0.38 -0.82 -35.50
C VAL A 52 -0.93 -0.06 -35.75
N ARG A 53 -2.01 -0.77 -36.11
CA ARG A 53 -3.28 -0.14 -36.47
C ARG A 53 -3.94 0.54 -35.28
N GLU A 54 -4.04 -0.16 -34.16
CA GLU A 54 -4.76 0.34 -32.97
C GLU A 54 -3.95 1.40 -32.22
N THR A 55 -2.62 1.25 -32.12
CA THR A 55 -1.76 2.30 -31.57
C THR A 55 -1.86 3.57 -32.41
N LYS A 56 -1.87 3.47 -33.74
CA LYS A 56 -2.04 4.65 -34.62
C LYS A 56 -3.39 5.35 -34.42
N LYS A 57 -4.47 4.60 -34.18
CA LYS A 57 -5.77 5.20 -33.83
C LYS A 57 -5.71 5.92 -32.48
N ALA A 58 -5.07 5.32 -31.48
CA ALA A 58 -4.91 5.97 -30.19
C ALA A 58 -4.06 7.25 -30.28
N ILE A 59 -3.02 7.28 -31.13
CA ILE A 59 -2.25 8.50 -31.41
C ILE A 59 -3.14 9.57 -32.09
N ASN A 60 -3.90 9.18 -33.12
CA ASN A 60 -4.80 10.10 -33.83
C ASN A 60 -5.93 10.64 -32.96
N ASP A 61 -6.36 9.87 -31.96
CA ASP A 61 -7.35 10.28 -30.97
C ASP A 61 -6.73 11.16 -29.86
N GLU A 62 -5.46 11.58 -30.00
CA GLU A 62 -4.73 12.50 -29.12
C GLU A 62 -4.67 12.00 -27.67
N HIS A 63 -4.25 10.75 -27.46
CA HIS A 63 -3.92 10.23 -26.12
C HIS A 63 -2.46 10.56 -25.76
N ASP A 64 -2.21 10.93 -24.50
CA ASP A 64 -0.88 11.26 -24.00
C ASP A 64 -0.03 10.01 -23.75
N ILE A 65 -0.68 8.95 -23.23
CA ILE A 65 -0.03 7.70 -22.85
C ILE A 65 -0.81 6.55 -23.45
N ILE A 66 -0.12 5.70 -24.21
CA ILE A 66 -0.69 4.52 -24.84
C ILE A 66 0.03 3.29 -24.28
N ILE A 67 -0.72 2.43 -23.60
CA ILE A 67 -0.19 1.20 -23.01
C ILE A 67 -0.61 0.05 -23.92
N VAL A 68 0.39 -0.63 -24.51
CA VAL A 68 0.19 -1.78 -25.39
C VAL A 68 0.42 -3.06 -24.59
N ASP A 69 -0.64 -3.83 -24.39
CA ASP A 69 -0.65 -5.14 -23.75
C ASP A 69 -0.34 -6.22 -24.80
N THR A 70 0.71 -6.99 -24.57
CA THR A 70 1.18 -8.07 -25.47
C THR A 70 0.81 -9.44 -24.92
N ALA A 71 0.67 -10.43 -25.81
CA ALA A 71 0.43 -11.80 -25.39
C ALA A 71 1.51 -12.29 -24.40
N GLY A 72 1.09 -13.08 -23.41
CA GLY A 72 2.00 -13.76 -22.51
C GLY A 72 2.68 -14.99 -23.12
N ARG A 73 3.25 -15.83 -22.27
CA ARG A 73 3.96 -17.09 -22.62
C ARG A 73 3.07 -18.23 -23.15
N HIS A 74 1.92 -17.94 -23.74
CA HIS A 74 1.05 -18.95 -24.35
C HIS A 74 1.61 -19.52 -25.68
N LYS A 75 2.67 -18.91 -26.23
CA LYS A 75 3.42 -19.38 -27.41
C LYS A 75 4.69 -20.09 -27.01
N GLU A 76 5.27 -20.85 -27.94
CA GLU A 76 6.67 -21.24 -27.84
C GLU A 76 7.54 -20.00 -27.63
N GLU A 77 8.46 -20.06 -26.68
CA GLU A 77 9.26 -18.92 -26.20
C GLU A 77 9.98 -18.20 -27.35
N LYS A 78 10.51 -18.95 -28.32
CA LYS A 78 11.17 -18.41 -29.52
C LYS A 78 10.25 -17.63 -30.46
N GLU A 79 8.98 -18.05 -30.59
CA GLU A 79 8.03 -17.33 -31.45
C GLU A 79 7.55 -16.05 -30.77
N LEU A 80 7.38 -16.08 -29.45
CA LEU A 80 7.04 -14.90 -28.66
C LEU A 80 8.13 -13.82 -28.76
N MET A 81 9.39 -14.19 -28.57
CA MET A 81 10.52 -13.25 -28.66
C MET A 81 10.60 -12.58 -30.04
N LYS A 82 10.46 -13.36 -31.12
CA LYS A 82 10.42 -12.84 -32.50
C LYS A 82 9.23 -11.93 -32.76
N GLU A 83 8.09 -12.19 -32.15
CA GLU A 83 6.92 -11.31 -32.26
C GLU A 83 7.18 -10.00 -31.53
N MET A 84 7.74 -10.05 -30.32
CA MET A 84 8.08 -8.86 -29.54
C MET A 84 9.11 -7.98 -30.24
N GLU A 85 10.19 -8.56 -30.79
CA GLU A 85 11.17 -7.84 -31.63
C GLU A 85 10.50 -7.07 -32.77
N LYS A 86 9.53 -7.70 -33.44
CA LYS A 86 8.80 -7.08 -34.56
C LYS A 86 7.85 -5.99 -34.09
N ILE A 87 7.17 -6.18 -32.96
CA ILE A 87 6.28 -5.16 -32.38
C ILE A 87 7.12 -3.94 -31.97
N GLU A 88 8.23 -4.15 -31.26
CA GLU A 88 9.15 -3.08 -30.85
C GLU A 88 9.69 -2.32 -32.07
N ALA A 89 10.18 -3.03 -33.09
CA ALA A 89 10.69 -2.39 -34.31
C ALA A 89 9.62 -1.59 -35.07
N SER A 90 8.36 -2.05 -35.04
CA SER A 90 7.23 -1.42 -35.74
C SER A 90 6.67 -0.21 -34.99
N LEU A 91 6.56 -0.31 -33.66
CA LEU A 91 5.97 0.73 -32.82
C LEU A 91 6.99 1.77 -32.34
N LYS A 92 8.26 1.37 -32.18
CA LYS A 92 9.33 2.18 -31.57
C LYS A 92 8.88 2.80 -30.23
N PRO A 93 8.49 1.96 -29.26
CA PRO A 93 7.96 2.44 -27.99
C PRO A 93 9.00 3.27 -27.23
N ASN A 94 8.53 4.27 -26.48
CA ASN A 94 9.40 5.08 -25.61
C ASN A 94 9.97 4.26 -24.44
N GLU A 95 9.24 3.26 -23.98
CA GLU A 95 9.61 2.40 -22.86
C GLU A 95 8.99 1.01 -23.07
N VAL A 96 9.81 -0.04 -22.91
CA VAL A 96 9.34 -1.43 -22.84
C VAL A 96 9.40 -1.86 -21.38
N ILE A 97 8.30 -2.39 -20.87
CA ILE A 97 8.18 -2.76 -19.46
C ILE A 97 8.08 -4.29 -19.35
N LEU A 98 9.02 -4.90 -18.64
CA LEU A 98 8.98 -6.33 -18.35
C LEU A 98 8.14 -6.60 -17.11
N VAL A 99 7.06 -7.36 -17.25
CA VAL A 99 6.21 -7.78 -16.13
C VAL A 99 6.63 -9.16 -15.65
N ILE A 100 6.94 -9.28 -14.36
CA ILE A 100 7.44 -10.52 -13.75
C ILE A 100 6.57 -10.88 -12.56
N ASP A 101 6.35 -12.18 -12.38
CA ASP A 101 5.68 -12.74 -11.22
C ASP A 101 6.69 -12.90 -10.07
N GLY A 102 6.40 -12.30 -8.91
CA GLY A 102 7.25 -12.34 -7.72
C GLY A 102 7.50 -13.76 -7.19
N SER A 103 6.63 -14.73 -7.53
CA SER A 103 6.75 -16.13 -7.10
C SER A 103 7.79 -16.93 -7.89
N LEU A 104 8.28 -16.45 -9.04
CA LEU A 104 9.19 -17.19 -9.93
C LEU A 104 10.58 -17.47 -9.31
N GLY A 105 10.95 -16.78 -8.23
CA GLY A 105 12.23 -16.99 -7.56
C GLY A 105 13.41 -16.88 -8.52
N GLN A 106 14.29 -17.89 -8.54
CA GLN A 106 15.48 -17.88 -9.42
C GLN A 106 15.16 -17.99 -10.92
N GLN A 107 14.00 -18.53 -11.31
CA GLN A 107 13.61 -18.62 -12.72
C GLN A 107 13.37 -17.25 -13.36
N ALA A 108 13.10 -16.23 -12.54
CA ALA A 108 12.97 -14.85 -13.00
C ALA A 108 14.25 -14.35 -13.70
N TYR A 109 15.44 -14.80 -13.27
CA TYR A 109 16.71 -14.39 -13.88
C TYR A 109 16.78 -14.82 -15.35
N SER A 110 16.62 -16.12 -15.62
CA SER A 110 16.75 -16.67 -16.97
C SER A 110 15.70 -16.09 -17.92
N GLN A 111 14.48 -15.92 -17.42
CA GLN A 111 13.39 -15.30 -18.18
C GLN A 111 13.72 -13.85 -18.54
N ALA A 112 14.12 -13.05 -17.56
CA ALA A 112 14.42 -11.65 -17.78
C ALA A 112 15.64 -11.46 -18.70
N GLU A 113 16.64 -12.33 -18.59
CA GLU A 113 17.80 -12.34 -19.49
C GLU A 113 17.41 -12.63 -20.95
N GLU A 114 16.46 -13.53 -21.20
CA GLU A 114 16.00 -13.82 -22.56
C GLU A 114 15.21 -12.66 -23.17
N PHE A 115 14.32 -12.04 -22.40
CA PHE A 115 13.60 -10.83 -22.86
C PHE A 115 14.54 -9.65 -23.09
N ALA A 116 15.59 -9.49 -22.27
CA ALA A 116 16.59 -8.43 -22.45
C ALA A 116 17.46 -8.62 -23.71
N LYS A 117 17.63 -9.88 -24.17
CA LYS A 117 18.31 -10.18 -25.43
C LYS A 117 17.44 -9.86 -26.64
N ALA A 118 16.12 -10.04 -26.53
CA ALA A 118 15.17 -9.83 -27.62
C ALA A 118 14.70 -8.38 -27.74
N THR A 119 14.54 -7.67 -26.61
CA THR A 119 13.93 -6.33 -26.57
C THR A 119 14.64 -5.39 -25.63
N ASN A 120 14.61 -4.09 -25.92
CA ASN A 120 15.24 -3.08 -25.05
C ASN A 120 14.34 -2.73 -23.86
N ILE A 121 14.41 -3.54 -22.81
CA ILE A 121 13.66 -3.32 -21.56
C ILE A 121 14.13 -2.02 -20.90
N GLY A 122 13.20 -1.12 -20.59
CA GLY A 122 13.46 0.13 -19.88
C GLY A 122 13.09 0.09 -18.39
N SER A 123 12.11 -0.74 -18.01
CA SER A 123 11.75 -0.91 -16.59
C SER A 123 11.09 -2.25 -16.30
N ILE A 124 11.02 -2.59 -15.01
CA ILE A 124 10.40 -3.84 -14.53
C ILE A 124 9.16 -3.51 -13.68
N ILE A 125 8.12 -4.31 -13.85
CA ILE A 125 6.99 -4.40 -12.92
C ILE A 125 7.02 -5.77 -12.26
N VAL A 126 6.87 -5.82 -10.94
CA VAL A 126 6.78 -7.07 -10.18
C VAL A 126 5.35 -7.23 -9.69
N THR A 127 4.72 -8.36 -9.99
CA THR A 127 3.35 -8.66 -9.57
C THR A 127 3.32 -9.77 -8.52
N LYS A 128 2.17 -9.96 -7.86
CA LYS A 128 1.91 -11.01 -6.87
C LYS A 128 2.83 -10.97 -5.64
N LEU A 129 3.12 -9.77 -5.13
CA LEU A 129 3.91 -9.59 -3.91
C LEU A 129 3.08 -9.72 -2.62
N ASP A 130 1.78 -9.93 -2.73
CA ASP A 130 0.85 -10.28 -1.64
C ASP A 130 0.96 -11.73 -1.18
N GLY A 131 1.56 -12.60 -1.99
CA GLY A 131 1.72 -14.02 -1.69
C GLY A 131 2.90 -14.34 -0.76
N THR A 132 3.32 -15.61 -0.76
CA THR A 132 4.53 -16.08 -0.05
C THR A 132 5.85 -15.64 -0.70
N ALA A 133 5.75 -14.86 -1.78
CA ALA A 133 6.86 -14.39 -2.57
C ALA A 133 7.71 -13.39 -1.79
N LYS A 134 8.90 -13.79 -1.35
CA LYS A 134 9.87 -12.91 -0.67
C LYS A 134 10.55 -11.91 -1.62
N GLY A 135 9.98 -11.63 -2.79
CA GLY A 135 10.54 -10.64 -3.74
C GLY A 135 11.91 -10.98 -4.37
N GLY A 136 12.52 -12.13 -4.06
CA GLY A 136 13.86 -12.49 -4.58
C GLY A 136 13.94 -12.63 -6.11
N GLY A 137 12.83 -12.99 -6.76
CA GLY A 137 12.74 -13.00 -8.23
C GLY A 137 12.84 -11.62 -8.85
N ALA A 138 12.33 -10.59 -8.16
CA ALA A 138 12.44 -9.20 -8.61
C ALA A 138 13.90 -8.74 -8.68
N LEU A 139 14.66 -9.00 -7.62
CA LEU A 139 16.10 -8.68 -7.56
C LEU A 139 16.87 -9.44 -8.64
N SER A 140 16.52 -10.70 -8.87
CA SER A 140 17.14 -11.54 -9.89
C SER A 140 16.92 -10.98 -11.30
N ALA A 141 15.71 -10.50 -11.59
CA ALA A 141 15.40 -9.88 -12.87
C ALA A 141 16.10 -8.53 -13.07
N CYS A 142 16.19 -7.72 -12.02
CA CYS A 142 16.96 -6.47 -12.08
C CYS A 142 18.42 -6.76 -12.40
N ALA A 143 19.01 -7.77 -11.76
CA ALA A 143 20.38 -8.20 -12.03
C ALA A 143 20.58 -8.69 -13.48
N ALA A 144 19.61 -9.43 -14.04
CA ALA A 144 19.70 -9.96 -15.40
C ALA A 144 19.56 -8.89 -16.49
N THR A 145 18.69 -7.90 -16.27
CA THR A 145 18.35 -6.86 -17.26
C THR A 145 19.12 -5.55 -17.07
N ASN A 146 19.74 -5.38 -15.89
CA ASN A 146 20.29 -4.12 -15.41
C ASN A 146 19.27 -2.96 -15.41
N GLN A 147 17.99 -3.27 -15.21
CA GLN A 147 16.89 -2.29 -15.13
C GLN A 147 16.30 -2.21 -13.72
N SER A 148 15.72 -1.05 -13.40
CA SER A 148 15.05 -0.81 -12.12
C SER A 148 13.58 -1.22 -12.13
N ILE A 149 13.08 -1.64 -10.96
CA ILE A 149 11.65 -1.83 -10.73
C ILE A 149 10.97 -0.47 -10.63
N ARG A 150 9.89 -0.27 -11.39
CA ARG A 150 9.13 0.99 -11.39
C ARG A 150 7.85 0.90 -10.58
N PHE A 151 7.15 -0.24 -10.67
CA PHE A 151 5.91 -0.47 -9.95
C PHE A 151 5.84 -1.90 -9.40
N ILE A 152 5.03 -2.07 -8.38
CA ILE A 152 4.74 -3.35 -7.77
C ILE A 152 3.24 -3.58 -7.61
N GLY A 153 2.83 -4.84 -7.83
CA GLY A 153 1.48 -5.33 -7.58
C GLY A 153 1.44 -6.11 -6.28
N VAL A 154 0.67 -5.62 -5.31
CA VAL A 154 0.51 -6.15 -3.95
C VAL A 154 -0.89 -6.71 -3.71
N GLY A 155 -1.54 -7.17 -4.78
CA GLY A 155 -2.88 -7.75 -4.75
C GLY A 155 -3.48 -7.86 -6.15
N GLU A 156 -4.78 -8.17 -6.20
CA GLU A 156 -5.52 -8.41 -7.45
C GLU A 156 -6.39 -7.23 -7.89
N LYS A 157 -6.68 -6.28 -6.98
CA LYS A 157 -7.54 -5.13 -7.30
C LYS A 157 -6.76 -4.07 -8.05
N LEU A 158 -7.47 -3.18 -8.74
CA LEU A 158 -6.88 -2.05 -9.46
C LEU A 158 -6.11 -1.07 -8.53
N GLU A 159 -6.52 -1.04 -7.26
CA GLU A 159 -5.91 -0.23 -6.19
C GLU A 159 -4.62 -0.86 -5.63
N ASP A 160 -4.43 -2.17 -5.84
CA ASP A 160 -3.30 -2.93 -5.26
C ASP A 160 -2.04 -2.83 -6.15
N PHE A 161 -1.84 -1.68 -6.79
CA PHE A 161 -0.73 -1.40 -7.68
C PHE A 161 -0.08 -0.07 -7.31
N GLU A 162 1.18 -0.10 -6.90
CA GLU A 162 1.87 1.04 -6.29
C GLU A 162 3.25 1.30 -6.93
N GLU A 163 3.76 2.52 -6.75
CA GLU A 163 5.13 2.87 -7.15
C GLU A 163 6.13 2.14 -6.26
N PHE A 164 7.20 1.63 -6.88
CA PHE A 164 8.21 0.88 -6.16
C PHE A 164 9.06 1.80 -5.26
N ASN A 165 9.09 1.51 -3.96
CA ASN A 165 10.01 2.13 -3.01
C ASN A 165 11.03 1.09 -2.50
N PRO A 166 12.33 1.23 -2.84
CA PRO A 166 13.36 0.30 -2.41
C PRO A 166 13.46 0.15 -0.88
N THR A 167 13.29 1.25 -0.13
CA THR A 167 13.39 1.27 1.32
C THR A 167 12.27 0.44 1.96
N THR A 168 11.03 0.68 1.52
CA THR A 168 9.86 -0.10 1.97
C THR A 168 10.01 -1.57 1.60
N PHE A 169 10.41 -1.86 0.35
CA PHE A 169 10.56 -3.23 -0.13
C PHE A 169 11.60 -4.02 0.66
N VAL A 170 12.78 -3.43 0.92
CA VAL A 170 13.81 -4.03 1.77
C VAL A 170 13.32 -4.18 3.21
N GLY A 171 12.59 -3.19 3.73
CA GLY A 171 11.95 -3.27 5.05
C GLY A 171 11.06 -4.50 5.18
N THR A 172 10.12 -4.68 4.25
CA THR A 172 9.23 -5.85 4.19
C THR A 172 10.00 -7.16 4.09
N LEU A 173 11.05 -7.21 3.24
CA LEU A 173 11.94 -8.36 3.10
C LEU A 173 12.65 -8.75 4.40
N LEU A 174 13.02 -7.75 5.20
CA LEU A 174 13.67 -7.91 6.51
C LEU A 174 12.67 -8.08 7.66
N GLY A 175 11.35 -8.03 7.39
CA GLY A 175 10.31 -8.06 8.41
C GLY A 175 10.21 -6.79 9.25
N ILE A 176 10.77 -5.68 8.77
CA ILE A 176 10.65 -4.35 9.37
C ILE A 176 9.34 -3.74 8.86
N PRO A 177 8.38 -3.39 9.74
CA PRO A 177 7.13 -2.78 9.32
C PRO A 177 7.35 -1.42 8.64
N ASP A 178 6.62 -1.15 7.55
CA ASP A 178 6.64 0.14 6.87
C ASP A 178 5.83 1.17 7.67
N ILE A 179 6.53 1.88 8.55
CA ILE A 179 5.93 2.89 9.40
C ILE A 179 5.55 4.14 8.60
N GLU A 180 6.28 4.47 7.53
CA GLU A 180 6.04 5.69 6.75
C GLU A 180 4.82 5.54 5.84
N GLY A 181 4.70 4.39 5.15
CA GLY A 181 3.52 4.09 4.33
C GLY A 181 2.22 4.03 5.13
N LEU A 182 2.27 3.47 6.35
CA LEU A 182 1.10 3.44 7.24
C LEU A 182 0.69 4.85 7.70
N VAL A 183 1.65 5.72 8.01
CA VAL A 183 1.36 7.12 8.36
C VAL A 183 0.70 7.85 7.18
N SER A 184 1.17 7.63 5.95
CA SER A 184 0.52 8.20 4.74
C SER A 184 -0.93 7.75 4.62
N ARG A 185 -1.20 6.45 4.78
CA ARG A 185 -2.57 5.91 4.70
C ARG A 185 -3.51 6.46 5.78
N VAL A 186 -2.99 6.71 6.99
CA VAL A 186 -3.77 7.35 8.07
C VAL A 186 -4.10 8.80 7.73
N GLN A 187 -3.14 9.53 7.16
CA GLN A 187 -3.37 10.90 6.68
C GLN A 187 -4.38 10.95 5.52
N GLU A 188 -4.28 10.03 4.56
CA GLU A 188 -5.21 9.89 3.43
C GLU A 188 -6.63 9.51 3.87
N ALA A 189 -6.77 8.72 4.94
CA ALA A 189 -8.05 8.33 5.50
C ALA A 189 -8.70 9.42 6.38
N GLU A 190 -8.11 10.64 6.45
CA GLU A 190 -8.57 11.77 7.26
C GLU A 190 -8.87 11.41 8.73
N ILE A 191 -8.16 10.42 9.28
CA ILE A 191 -8.35 10.03 10.67
C ILE A 191 -7.60 11.06 11.55
N ASP A 192 -8.30 11.66 12.51
CA ASP A 192 -7.76 12.65 13.48
C ASP A 192 -6.81 11.97 14.49
N VAL A 193 -5.69 11.44 13.99
CA VAL A 193 -4.63 10.77 14.77
C VAL A 193 -3.31 11.46 14.48
N ASP A 194 -2.57 11.79 15.53
CA ASP A 194 -1.23 12.36 15.43
C ASP A 194 -0.28 11.38 14.72
N PRO A 195 0.33 11.74 13.57
CA PRO A 195 1.31 10.92 12.86
C PRO A 195 2.46 10.42 13.74
N ASP A 196 2.91 11.24 14.69
CA ASP A 196 4.00 10.88 15.59
C ASP A 196 3.56 9.85 16.64
N LEU A 197 2.28 9.85 17.04
CA LEU A 197 1.69 8.82 17.89
C LEU A 197 1.71 7.46 17.17
N VAL A 198 1.27 7.40 15.91
CA VAL A 198 1.29 6.17 15.09
C VAL A 198 2.71 5.62 14.99
N LYS A 199 3.69 6.50 14.73
CA LYS A 199 5.11 6.15 14.63
C LYS A 199 5.68 5.59 15.95
N ARG A 200 5.28 6.14 17.10
CA ARG A 200 5.72 5.68 18.44
C ARG A 200 5.11 4.32 18.81
N MET A 201 3.80 4.15 18.59
CA MET A 201 3.11 2.88 18.83
C MET A 201 3.75 1.73 18.03
N MET A 202 4.05 1.95 16.75
CA MET A 202 4.65 0.93 15.88
C MET A 202 6.10 0.59 16.22
N LYS A 203 6.85 1.52 16.84
CA LYS A 203 8.19 1.26 17.38
C LYS A 203 8.17 0.50 18.72
N GLY A 204 6.98 0.11 19.20
CA GLY A 204 6.80 -0.57 20.50
C GLY A 204 7.04 0.36 21.69
N LYS A 205 7.06 1.69 21.48
CA LYS A 205 7.20 2.69 22.54
C LYS A 205 5.83 3.30 22.81
N PHE A 206 5.01 2.59 23.57
CA PHE A 206 3.78 3.13 24.13
C PHE A 206 4.12 3.86 25.42
N THR A 207 3.81 5.15 25.52
CA THR A 207 4.06 5.96 26.74
C THR A 207 2.76 6.24 27.48
N LEU A 208 2.83 6.69 28.73
CA LEU A 208 1.63 7.09 29.46
C LEU A 208 0.92 8.32 28.86
N ASP A 209 1.66 9.18 28.16
CA ASP A 209 1.07 10.32 27.45
C ASP A 209 0.22 9.84 26.25
N ASP A 210 0.65 8.77 25.57
CA ASP A 210 -0.09 8.19 24.44
C ASP A 210 -1.41 7.55 24.90
N LEU A 211 -1.39 6.82 26.03
CA LEU A 211 -2.60 6.28 26.68
C LEU A 211 -3.59 7.40 27.04
N TYR A 212 -3.09 8.51 27.58
CA TYR A 212 -3.92 9.66 27.95
C TYR A 212 -4.57 10.34 26.74
N ILE A 213 -3.82 10.52 25.64
CA ILE A 213 -4.36 11.04 24.39
C ILE A 213 -5.49 10.16 23.87
N GLN A 214 -5.32 8.84 23.91
CA GLN A 214 -6.34 7.87 23.49
C GLN A 214 -7.62 7.99 24.34
N LEU A 215 -7.49 8.07 25.67
CA LEU A 215 -8.63 8.22 26.59
C LEU A 215 -9.34 9.57 26.40
N LYS A 216 -8.59 10.64 26.13
CA LYS A 216 -9.15 11.97 25.85
C LYS A 216 -9.95 11.99 24.54
N SER A 217 -9.53 11.22 23.53
CA SER A 217 -10.28 11.05 22.29
C SER A 217 -11.60 10.30 22.51
N ILE A 218 -11.65 9.35 23.44
CA ILE A 218 -12.90 8.67 23.85
C ILE A 218 -13.87 9.65 24.55
N LYS A 219 -13.36 10.65 25.30
CA LYS A 219 -14.19 11.72 25.91
C LYS A 219 -15.00 12.51 24.87
N LYS A 220 -14.55 12.59 23.60
CA LYS A 220 -15.32 13.19 22.48
C LYS A 220 -16.51 12.30 22.07
N VAL A 221 -16.46 10.99 22.31
CA VAL A 221 -17.54 10.02 22.04
C VAL A 221 -18.57 9.97 23.18
N GLY A 222 -18.23 10.37 24.40
CA GLY A 222 -19.19 10.48 25.52
C GLY A 222 -20.40 11.39 25.22
N LYS A 223 -20.21 12.44 24.41
CA LYS A 223 -21.30 13.30 23.91
C LYS A 223 -22.20 12.58 22.89
N MET A 224 -21.68 11.58 22.18
CA MET A 224 -22.43 10.74 21.24
C MET A 224 -23.39 9.79 21.98
N LYS A 225 -23.00 9.27 23.16
CA LYS A 225 -23.86 8.46 24.05
C LYS A 225 -25.11 9.23 24.49
N GLN A 226 -24.97 10.52 24.78
CA GLN A 226 -26.07 11.40 25.18
C GLN A 226 -27.08 11.61 24.03
N ILE A 227 -26.58 11.72 22.79
CA ILE A 227 -27.41 11.84 21.57
C ILE A 227 -28.14 10.52 21.27
N LEU A 228 -27.47 9.37 21.41
CA LEU A 228 -28.05 8.04 21.21
C LEU A 228 -29.11 7.67 22.27
N ALA A 229 -28.92 8.09 23.53
CA ALA A 229 -29.90 7.91 24.60
C ALA A 229 -31.18 8.75 24.38
N MET A 230 -31.05 9.94 23.78
CA MET A 230 -32.21 10.76 23.38
C MET A 230 -32.96 10.20 22.17
N MET A 231 -32.35 9.29 21.39
CA MET A 231 -32.93 8.65 20.21
C MET A 231 -33.49 7.23 20.45
N GLY A 232 -33.55 6.77 21.70
CA GLY A 232 -34.26 5.53 22.07
C GLY A 232 -33.51 4.22 21.80
N GLY A 233 -32.18 4.22 21.65
CA GLY A 233 -31.38 3.02 21.46
C GLY A 233 -30.95 2.35 22.78
N GLY A 234 -31.21 1.05 22.92
CA GLY A 234 -30.94 0.23 24.11
C GLY A 234 -29.46 -0.03 24.45
N ASN A 235 -29.26 -0.61 25.64
CA ASN A 235 -28.01 -0.72 26.40
C ASN A 235 -26.77 -1.20 25.62
N ILE A 236 -25.66 -0.47 25.83
CA ILE A 236 -24.30 -0.80 25.41
C ILE A 236 -23.59 -1.54 26.57
N PRO A 237 -22.73 -2.55 26.32
CA PRO A 237 -22.01 -3.30 27.36
C PRO A 237 -21.21 -2.40 28.32
N GLU A 238 -21.42 -2.57 29.63
CA GLU A 238 -20.85 -1.74 30.72
C GLU A 238 -19.32 -1.83 30.90
N ALA A 239 -18.64 -2.75 30.22
CA ALA A 239 -17.23 -3.08 30.50
C ALA A 239 -16.21 -2.01 30.06
N LEU A 240 -16.64 -0.89 29.47
CA LEU A 240 -15.77 0.21 29.08
C LEU A 240 -16.11 1.57 29.70
N THR A 241 -17.10 1.66 30.60
CA THR A 241 -17.69 2.97 30.91
C THR A 241 -17.94 3.18 32.40
N ASP A 242 -17.16 4.10 32.98
CA ASP A 242 -17.50 5.15 33.97
C ASP A 242 -16.25 5.53 34.78
N ASP A 243 -15.42 4.55 35.17
CA ASP A 243 -14.29 4.78 36.09
C ASP A 243 -13.10 5.46 35.40
N ALA A 244 -12.80 5.09 34.15
CA ALA A 244 -11.75 5.76 33.35
C ALA A 244 -12.15 7.20 33.00
N GLU A 245 -13.44 7.46 32.72
CA GLU A 245 -13.95 8.81 32.44
C GLU A 245 -13.94 9.69 33.70
N LYS A 246 -14.35 9.16 34.86
CA LYS A 246 -14.34 9.87 36.15
C LYS A 246 -12.93 10.19 36.66
N ASN A 247 -11.94 9.37 36.33
CA ASN A 247 -10.56 9.55 36.79
C ASN A 247 -9.64 10.22 35.76
N LEU A 248 -10.13 10.51 34.55
CA LEU A 248 -9.36 11.08 33.45
C LEU A 248 -8.68 12.40 33.81
N GLU A 249 -9.41 13.29 34.50
CA GLU A 249 -8.87 14.57 34.98
C GLU A 249 -7.84 14.37 36.10
N LYS A 250 -8.01 13.34 36.94
CA LYS A 250 -7.02 12.99 37.96
C LYS A 250 -5.77 12.38 37.34
N TRP A 251 -5.91 11.58 36.28
CA TRP A 251 -4.80 11.01 35.54
C TRP A 251 -4.00 12.08 34.80
N GLU A 252 -4.65 13.12 34.28
CA GLU A 252 -3.96 14.30 33.72
C GLU A 252 -3.03 14.96 34.75
N VAL A 253 -3.52 15.16 35.97
CA VAL A 253 -2.73 15.76 37.07
C VAL A 253 -1.60 14.83 37.51
N VAL A 254 -1.84 13.52 37.55
CA VAL A 254 -0.80 12.51 37.82
C VAL A 254 0.28 12.54 36.74
N LEU A 255 -0.11 12.58 35.46
CA LEU A 255 0.80 12.64 34.31
C LEU A 255 1.67 13.89 34.31
N ASN A 256 1.09 15.04 34.63
CA ASN A 256 1.83 16.30 34.78
C ASN A 256 2.84 16.27 35.94
N SER A 257 2.70 15.34 36.88
CA SER A 257 3.62 15.14 38.01
C SER A 257 4.73 14.10 37.72
N LEU A 258 4.66 13.41 36.57
CA LEU A 258 5.68 12.49 36.11
C LEU A 258 6.82 13.21 35.40
N THR A 259 8.01 12.65 35.52
CA THR A 259 9.17 13.00 34.68
C THR A 259 9.07 12.31 33.33
N GLN A 260 9.83 12.80 32.33
CA GLN A 260 9.88 12.19 31.00
C GLN A 260 10.29 10.70 31.06
N GLU A 261 11.26 10.37 31.91
CA GLU A 261 11.71 8.98 32.14
C GLU A 261 10.57 8.08 32.64
N GLU A 262 9.72 8.58 33.55
CA GLU A 262 8.60 7.82 34.12
C GLU A 262 7.42 7.69 33.16
N LYS A 263 7.23 8.65 32.25
CA LYS A 263 6.24 8.59 31.18
C LYS A 263 6.61 7.56 30.11
N GLU A 264 7.91 7.47 29.81
CA GLU A 264 8.45 6.55 28.80
C GLU A 264 8.60 5.11 29.32
N ASP A 265 8.97 4.91 30.59
CA ASP A 265 9.03 3.58 31.24
C ASP A 265 8.27 3.55 32.57
N PRO A 266 6.95 3.25 32.55
CA PRO A 266 6.14 3.21 33.76
C PRO A 266 6.56 2.13 34.77
N LYS A 267 7.36 1.14 34.37
CA LYS A 267 7.84 0.05 35.25
C LYS A 267 8.77 0.56 36.34
N ILE A 268 9.40 1.72 36.15
CA ILE A 268 10.26 2.33 37.17
C ILE A 268 9.45 2.95 38.32
N ILE A 269 8.14 3.18 38.14
CA ILE A 269 7.24 3.80 39.12
C ILE A 269 6.95 2.83 40.27
N LYS A 270 7.93 2.73 41.18
CA LYS A 270 7.87 1.94 42.42
C LYS A 270 7.48 2.81 43.62
N LYS A 271 7.53 2.25 44.83
CA LYS A 271 7.04 2.89 46.07
C LYS A 271 7.54 4.32 46.31
N THR A 272 8.82 4.59 46.07
CA THR A 272 9.44 5.93 46.28
C THR A 272 8.93 6.95 45.27
N ARG A 273 8.88 6.59 43.98
CA ARG A 273 8.34 7.45 42.92
C ARG A 273 6.84 7.66 43.08
N LYS A 274 6.06 6.62 43.42
CA LYS A 274 4.62 6.73 43.76
C LYS A 274 4.36 7.75 44.88
N ARG A 275 5.22 7.76 45.92
CA ARG A 275 5.13 8.75 47.00
C ARG A 275 5.30 10.18 46.51
N ARG A 276 6.35 10.43 45.70
CA ARG A 276 6.62 11.76 45.12
C ARG A 276 5.47 12.21 44.23
N ILE A 277 5.00 11.32 43.35
CA ILE A 277 3.93 11.59 42.41
C ILE A 277 2.64 11.94 43.15
N ALA A 278 2.23 11.13 44.14
CA ALA A 278 1.05 11.38 44.96
C ALA A 278 1.08 12.74 45.68
N ILE A 279 2.24 13.14 46.20
CA ILE A 279 2.42 14.46 46.83
C ILE A 279 2.31 15.58 45.79
N GLY A 280 2.95 15.40 44.61
CA GLY A 280 2.95 16.40 43.54
C GLY A 280 1.60 16.57 42.84
N SER A 281 0.85 15.48 42.68
CA SER A 281 -0.47 15.47 42.03
C SER A 281 -1.62 15.71 43.02
N GLY A 282 -1.37 15.65 44.32
CA GLY A 282 -2.42 15.69 45.35
C GLY A 282 -3.35 14.47 45.32
N THR A 283 -2.94 13.36 44.70
CA THR A 283 -3.75 12.14 44.56
C THR A 283 -3.28 11.02 45.47
N ASP A 284 -4.10 9.99 45.61
CA ASP A 284 -3.76 8.78 46.37
C ASP A 284 -3.01 7.75 45.51
N TYR A 285 -2.42 6.75 46.17
CA TYR A 285 -1.70 5.66 45.50
C TYR A 285 -2.64 4.77 44.67
N THR A 286 -3.90 4.69 45.05
CA THR A 286 -4.94 3.93 44.35
C THR A 286 -5.20 4.51 42.96
N THR A 287 -5.26 5.83 42.82
CA THR A 287 -5.41 6.50 41.52
C THR A 287 -4.21 6.23 40.61
N ILE A 288 -3.00 6.29 41.17
CA ILE A 288 -1.76 6.02 40.42
C ILE A 288 -1.71 4.55 39.98
N ASN A 289 -2.05 3.60 40.86
CA ASN A 289 -2.07 2.18 40.51
C ASN A 289 -3.10 1.89 39.42
N ARG A 290 -4.31 2.44 39.54
CA ARG A 290 -5.35 2.27 38.50
C ARG A 290 -4.91 2.79 37.13
N MET A 291 -4.19 3.91 37.08
CA MET A 291 -3.64 4.42 35.83
C MET A 291 -2.58 3.47 35.25
N LEU A 292 -1.71 2.93 36.10
CA LEU A 292 -0.67 1.97 35.69
C LEU A 292 -1.24 0.61 35.28
N ASP A 293 -2.36 0.19 35.87
CA ASP A 293 -3.06 -1.06 35.51
C ASP A 293 -3.78 -0.95 34.15
N GLN A 294 -3.99 0.27 33.65
CA GLN A 294 -4.64 0.57 32.37
C GLN A 294 -3.62 0.80 31.24
N TYR A 295 -2.32 0.81 31.58
CA TYR A 295 -1.18 0.90 30.67
C TYR A 295 -0.59 -0.49 30.40
#